data_AF-A0A947IY03-F1
#
_entry.id   AF-A0A947IY03-F1
#
_cell.length_a   1.000
_cell.length_b   1.000
_cell.length_c   1.000
_cell.angle_alpha   90.00
_cell.angle_beta   90.00
_cell.angle_gamma   90.00
#
_symmetry.space_group_name_H-M   'P 1'
#
loop_
_entity.id
_entity.type
_entity.pdbx_description
1 polymer ?
#
loop_
_entity_poly.entity_id
_entity_poly.type
_entity_poly.pdbx_seq_one_letter_code
_entity_poly.pdbx_strand_id
1 'polypeptide(L)'
;MMSHPNRYPHLPLGTMLPFAQDGKLYRSSNHVVAAGDGWILMVPMFLVLGSLRHLSDGCPVAWDELDRLRLDARRAVHAFDFSAENWSRLVLGLTDLATDGWELDFIKFGHSNIWRFVHPAGIRFAATEGVVYGEEVAP
;
A
#
# COMPACT_ATOMS: atom_id res chain seq x y z
N MET A 1 2.38 20.77 8.97
CA MET A 1 2.92 20.29 10.26
C MET A 1 2.95 18.76 10.16
N MET A 2 4.12 18.12 10.07
CA MET A 2 4.17 16.66 9.99
C MET A 2 3.70 16.07 11.33
N SER A 3 2.71 15.18 11.29
CA SER A 3 2.26 14.41 12.45
C SER A 3 3.45 13.64 13.03
N HIS A 4 3.62 13.68 14.35
CA HIS A 4 4.69 12.91 15.01
C HIS A 4 4.47 11.40 14.77
N PRO A 5 5.50 10.61 14.40
CA PRO A 5 5.34 9.21 14.02
C PRO A 5 4.68 8.34 15.11
N ASN A 6 4.92 8.64 16.39
CA ASN A 6 4.26 7.96 17.53
C ASN A 6 2.75 8.24 17.70
N ARG A 7 2.09 8.96 16.78
CA ARG A 7 0.63 9.17 16.84
C ARG A 7 -0.16 8.09 16.12
N TYR A 8 0.48 7.28 15.28
CA TYR A 8 -0.18 6.21 14.54
C TYR A 8 0.01 4.87 15.24
N PRO A 9 -0.99 3.97 15.19
CA PRO A 9 -0.87 2.64 15.77
C PRO A 9 0.25 1.86 15.07
N HIS A 10 1.00 1.08 15.85
CA HIS A 10 1.98 0.15 15.29
C HIS A 10 1.28 -1.05 14.66
N LEU A 11 1.78 -1.49 13.50
CA LEU A 11 1.21 -2.56 12.68
C LEU A 11 2.03 -3.84 12.81
N PRO A 12 1.47 -4.94 13.36
CA PRO A 12 2.15 -6.24 13.35
C PRO A 12 2.50 -6.65 11.93
N LEU A 13 3.68 -7.22 11.71
CA LEU A 13 4.11 -7.71 10.39
C LEU A 13 3.05 -8.56 9.66
N GLY A 14 2.30 -9.38 10.42
CA GLY A 14 1.28 -10.27 9.89
C GLY A 14 0.12 -9.57 9.18
N THR A 15 -0.18 -8.31 9.50
CA THR A 15 -1.28 -7.57 8.84
C THR A 15 -0.99 -7.26 7.38
N MET A 16 0.28 -7.29 6.95
CA MET A 16 0.68 -7.06 5.56
C MET A 16 0.77 -8.34 4.74
N LEU A 17 0.80 -9.53 5.37
CA LEU A 17 0.91 -10.81 4.67
C LEU A 17 -0.22 -11.07 3.66
N PRO A 18 -1.49 -10.68 3.90
CA PRO A 18 -2.55 -10.83 2.89
C PRO A 18 -2.28 -10.11 1.56
N PHE A 19 -1.36 -9.13 1.55
CA PHE A 19 -0.99 -8.38 0.35
C PHE A 19 0.21 -8.97 -0.40
N ALA A 20 0.86 -9.99 0.15
CA ALA A 20 2.04 -10.62 -0.43
C ALA A 20 1.65 -11.84 -1.27
N GLN A 21 1.62 -11.70 -2.60
CA GLN A 21 1.18 -12.77 -3.50
C GLN A 21 2.02 -14.05 -3.37
N ASP A 22 3.31 -13.92 -3.08
CA ASP A 22 4.23 -15.05 -2.89
C ASP A 22 4.48 -15.40 -1.42
N GLY A 23 3.70 -14.79 -0.51
CA GLY A 23 3.85 -14.93 0.94
C GLY A 23 5.10 -14.26 1.53
N LYS A 24 5.84 -13.46 0.76
CA LYS A 24 7.05 -12.77 1.23
C LYS A 24 6.82 -11.28 1.40
N LEU A 25 7.38 -10.77 2.49
CA LEU A 25 7.52 -9.34 2.72
C LEU A 25 8.95 -8.92 2.43
N TYR A 26 9.08 -7.82 1.74
CA TYR A 26 10.34 -7.28 1.26
C TYR A 26 10.72 -6.04 2.06
N ARG A 27 12.01 -5.70 2.06
CA ARG A 27 12.47 -4.39 2.52
C ARG A 27 13.02 -3.57 1.37
N SER A 28 12.53 -2.34 1.23
CA SER A 28 13.10 -1.37 0.31
C SER A 28 12.77 0.05 0.77
N SER A 29 13.68 1.00 0.56
CA SER A 29 13.38 2.42 0.73
C SER A 29 12.84 2.83 2.12
N ASN A 30 13.29 2.19 3.21
CA ASN A 30 12.74 2.35 4.58
C ASN A 30 11.27 1.93 4.75
N HIS A 31 10.76 1.07 3.86
CA HIS A 31 9.43 0.49 3.92
C HIS A 31 9.52 -1.04 3.96
N VAL A 32 8.54 -1.65 4.61
CA VAL A 32 8.16 -3.02 4.33
C VAL A 32 7.25 -3.00 3.11
N VAL A 33 7.52 -3.89 2.16
CA VAL A 33 6.83 -3.94 0.87
C VAL A 33 6.18 -5.31 0.70
N ALA A 34 4.92 -5.31 0.30
CA ALA A 34 4.22 -6.47 -0.22
C ALA A 34 3.78 -6.17 -1.66
N ALA A 35 3.78 -7.16 -2.54
CA ALA A 35 3.48 -6.95 -3.94
C ALA A 35 2.79 -8.17 -4.56
N GLY A 36 2.15 -7.92 -5.69
CA GLY A 36 1.59 -8.93 -6.57
C GLY A 36 1.32 -8.37 -7.96
N ASP A 37 0.64 -9.15 -8.78
CA ASP A 37 0.38 -8.87 -10.18
C ASP A 37 -0.59 -7.69 -10.31
N GLY A 38 0.00 -6.51 -10.52
CA GLY A 38 -0.74 -5.26 -10.68
C GLY A 38 -1.02 -4.51 -9.38
N TRP A 39 -0.35 -4.83 -8.26
CA TRP A 39 -0.38 -4.01 -7.05
C TRP A 39 0.90 -4.02 -6.23
N ILE A 40 1.08 -2.95 -5.44
CA ILE A 40 2.20 -2.77 -4.52
C ILE A 40 1.69 -2.09 -3.24
N LEU A 41 2.02 -2.64 -2.07
CA LEU A 41 1.83 -2.04 -0.76
C LEU A 41 3.19 -1.63 -0.18
N MET A 42 3.29 -0.42 0.36
CA MET A 42 4.44 0.09 1.10
C MET A 42 3.99 0.60 2.47
N VAL A 43 4.58 0.04 3.53
CA VAL A 43 4.35 0.46 4.91
C VAL A 43 5.67 0.96 5.51
N PRO A 44 5.74 2.20 6.03
CA PRO A 44 6.97 2.72 6.65
C PRO A 44 7.44 1.82 7.80
N MET A 45 8.73 1.48 7.82
CA MET A 45 9.27 0.54 8.82
C MET A 45 9.08 1.00 10.26
N PHE A 46 9.02 2.32 10.51
CA PHE A 46 8.78 2.85 11.86
C PHE A 46 7.37 2.56 12.40
N LEU A 47 6.41 2.25 11.52
CA LEU A 47 5.08 1.80 11.91
C LEU A 47 5.03 0.30 12.21
N VAL A 48 6.00 -0.48 11.74
CA VAL A 48 5.91 -1.94 11.76
C VAL A 48 6.42 -2.51 13.09
N LEU A 49 5.62 -3.39 13.70
CA LEU A 49 5.95 -4.15 14.89
C LEU A 49 6.40 -5.57 14.54
N GLY A 50 7.57 -5.97 15.04
CA GLY A 50 8.12 -7.31 14.90
C GLY A 50 9.56 -7.33 14.40
N SER A 51 10.08 -8.53 14.15
CA SER A 51 11.46 -8.71 13.66
C SER A 51 11.54 -8.43 12.16
N LEU A 52 12.25 -7.37 11.78
CA LEU A 52 12.53 -7.04 10.38
C LEU A 52 13.66 -7.90 9.76
N ARG A 53 14.30 -8.79 10.55
CA ARG A 53 15.44 -9.62 10.10
C ARG A 53 15.07 -10.66 9.04
N HIS A 54 13.78 -11.00 8.96
CA HIS A 54 13.28 -12.02 8.03
C HIS A 54 12.66 -11.41 6.76
N LEU A 55 12.73 -10.09 6.60
CA LEU A 55 12.32 -9.44 5.37
C LEU A 55 13.29 -9.78 4.25
N SER A 56 12.75 -10.09 3.08
CA SER A 56 13.54 -10.41 1.89
C SER A 56 14.20 -9.15 1.34
N ASP A 57 15.50 -9.25 1.05
CA ASP A 57 16.22 -8.25 0.27
C ASP A 57 15.88 -8.37 -1.22
N GLY A 58 15.88 -7.24 -1.92
CA GLY A 58 15.60 -7.22 -3.36
C GLY A 58 14.12 -7.43 -3.68
N CYS A 59 13.30 -6.41 -3.41
CA CYS A 59 11.90 -6.38 -3.84
C CYS A 59 11.79 -6.71 -5.34
N PRO A 60 10.89 -7.60 -5.77
CA PRO A 60 10.76 -8.01 -7.17
C PRO A 60 10.21 -6.88 -8.06
N VAL A 61 9.66 -5.84 -7.44
CA VAL A 61 9.14 -4.65 -8.10
C VAL A 61 10.30 -3.78 -8.59
N ALA A 62 10.20 -3.28 -9.82
CA ALA A 62 11.20 -2.39 -10.40
C ALA A 62 11.38 -1.12 -9.55
N TRP A 63 12.62 -0.64 -9.42
CA TRP A 63 12.94 0.53 -8.59
C TRP A 63 12.16 1.79 -8.98
N ASP A 64 11.98 2.02 -10.28
CA ASP A 64 11.21 3.15 -10.81
C ASP A 64 9.75 3.11 -10.36
N GLU A 65 9.19 1.91 -10.15
CA GLU A 65 7.84 1.75 -9.63
C GLU A 65 7.72 2.17 -8.16
N LEU A 66 8.65 1.70 -7.33
CA LEU A 66 8.71 2.09 -5.93
C LEU A 66 8.94 3.59 -5.75
N ASP A 67 9.84 4.18 -6.52
CA ASP A 67 10.14 5.61 -6.42
C ASP A 67 8.94 6.48 -6.81
N ARG A 68 8.21 6.11 -7.86
CA ARG A 68 7.00 6.84 -8.25
C ARG A 68 5.90 6.75 -7.20
N LEU A 69 5.75 5.60 -6.55
CA LEU A 69 4.79 5.41 -5.46
C LEU A 69 5.12 6.32 -4.27
N ARG A 70 6.41 6.48 -3.97
CA ARG A 70 6.91 7.36 -2.89
C ARG A 70 6.74 8.85 -3.17
N LEU A 71 6.84 9.28 -4.43
CA LEU A 71 6.72 10.70 -4.78
C LEU A 71 5.32 11.22 -4.47
N ASP A 72 5.20 12.27 -3.66
CA ASP A 72 3.92 12.95 -3.45
C ASP A 72 3.39 13.48 -4.79
N ALA A 73 2.19 13.06 -5.18
CA ALA A 73 1.59 13.64 -6.37
C ALA A 73 1.00 14.97 -5.96
N ARG A 74 1.34 16.03 -6.69
CA ARG A 74 0.73 17.36 -6.53
C ARG A 74 -0.71 17.44 -7.07
N ARG A 75 -1.46 16.32 -7.08
CA ARG A 75 -2.79 16.23 -7.70
C ARG A 75 -3.89 16.35 -6.66
N ALA A 76 -5.10 16.64 -7.14
CA ALA A 76 -6.31 16.61 -6.34
C ALA A 76 -6.40 15.25 -5.64
N VAL A 77 -6.38 15.30 -4.32
CA VAL A 77 -6.51 14.14 -3.47
C VAL A 77 -7.94 14.11 -2.97
N HIS A 78 -8.58 12.95 -3.06
CA HIS A 78 -9.96 12.77 -2.59
C HIS A 78 -9.94 11.93 -1.32
N ALA A 79 -10.74 12.30 -0.33
CA ALA A 79 -10.99 11.43 0.81
C ALA A 79 -11.57 10.10 0.27
N PHE A 80 -10.99 8.99 0.68
CA PHE A 80 -11.41 7.68 0.23
C PHE A 80 -12.43 7.09 1.20
N ASP A 81 -13.55 6.64 0.65
CA ASP A 81 -14.64 6.02 1.40
C ASP A 81 -14.79 4.55 0.98
N PHE A 82 -14.42 3.64 1.89
CA PHE A 82 -14.54 2.19 1.70
C PHE A 82 -15.99 1.71 1.54
N SER A 83 -16.98 2.54 1.86
CA SER A 83 -18.41 2.20 1.74
C SER A 83 -19.09 2.74 0.48
N ALA A 84 -18.39 3.59 -0.29
CA ALA A 84 -18.98 4.29 -1.43
C ALA A 84 -19.24 3.36 -2.64
N GLU A 85 -18.45 2.32 -2.82
CA GLU A 85 -18.51 1.41 -3.97
C GLU A 85 -18.13 -0.03 -3.56
N ASN A 86 -18.33 -0.99 -4.47
CA ASN A 86 -17.91 -2.38 -4.28
C ASN A 86 -16.41 -2.54 -4.59
N TRP A 87 -15.58 -2.21 -3.62
CA TRP A 87 -14.12 -2.38 -3.73
C TRP A 87 -13.70 -3.84 -3.61
N SER A 88 -12.58 -4.21 -4.24
CA SER A 88 -12.02 -5.56 -4.11
C SER A 88 -11.62 -5.88 -2.67
N ARG A 89 -11.55 -7.19 -2.33
CA ARG A 89 -11.11 -7.63 -0.98
C ARG A 89 -9.73 -7.09 -0.61
N LEU A 90 -8.84 -6.92 -1.59
CA LEU A 90 -7.50 -6.38 -1.37
C LEU A 90 -7.55 -4.90 -0.98
N VAL A 91 -8.41 -4.10 -1.63
CA VAL A 91 -8.64 -2.70 -1.25
C VAL A 91 -9.30 -2.64 0.13
N LEU A 92 -10.33 -3.44 0.38
CA LEU A 92 -11.00 -3.47 1.70
C LEU A 92 -10.04 -3.86 2.84
N GLY A 93 -9.05 -4.73 2.57
CA GLY A 93 -8.01 -5.09 3.53
C GLY A 93 -7.12 -3.91 3.99
N LEU A 94 -7.13 -2.77 3.29
CA LEU A 94 -6.44 -1.57 3.77
C LEU A 94 -7.00 -1.06 5.11
N THR A 95 -8.27 -1.37 5.41
CA THR A 95 -8.90 -1.05 6.70
C THR A 95 -8.25 -1.76 7.89
N ASP A 96 -7.61 -2.92 7.66
CA ASP A 96 -6.83 -3.64 8.68
C ASP A 96 -5.48 -2.97 8.96
N LEU A 97 -4.99 -2.13 8.03
CA LEU A 97 -3.76 -1.35 8.20
C LEU A 97 -4.04 0.03 8.82
N ALA A 98 -5.14 0.67 8.43
CA ALA A 98 -5.63 1.90 9.04
C ALA A 98 -7.12 2.06 8.72
N THR A 99 -7.94 2.34 9.73
CA THR A 99 -9.40 2.36 9.58
C THR A 99 -9.90 3.57 8.79
N ASP A 100 -9.25 4.73 8.93
CA ASP A 100 -9.68 5.99 8.34
C ASP A 100 -8.49 6.78 7.76
N GLY A 101 -8.73 8.00 7.30
CA GLY A 101 -7.67 8.91 6.83
C GLY A 101 -7.09 8.56 5.46
N TRP A 102 -7.63 7.56 4.78
CA TRP A 102 -7.19 7.21 3.42
C TRP A 102 -7.60 8.27 2.41
N GLU A 103 -6.67 8.48 1.50
CA GLU A 103 -6.74 9.44 0.43
C GLU A 103 -6.46 8.72 -0.88
N LEU A 104 -7.18 9.09 -1.94
CA LEU A 104 -7.04 8.47 -3.25
C LEU A 104 -6.59 9.50 -4.30
N ASP A 105 -5.59 9.11 -5.09
CA ASP A 105 -5.15 9.80 -6.29
C ASP A 105 -4.75 8.83 -7.41
N PHE A 106 -4.20 9.39 -8.50
CA PHE A 106 -3.67 8.62 -9.62
C PHE A 106 -2.22 8.99 -9.92
N ILE A 107 -1.39 7.96 -10.07
CA ILE A 107 -0.03 8.07 -10.57
C ILE A 107 0.08 7.45 -11.96
N LYS A 108 1.12 7.87 -12.70
CA LYS A 108 1.42 7.30 -14.02
C LYS A 108 2.58 6.32 -13.93
N PHE A 109 2.36 5.14 -14.49
CA PHE A 109 3.37 4.15 -14.82
C PHE A 109 3.34 3.88 -16.31
N GLY A 110 4.38 4.34 -17.02
CA GLY A 110 4.37 4.38 -18.49
C GLY A 110 3.15 5.15 -19.01
N HIS A 111 2.29 4.44 -19.74
CA HIS A 111 1.07 5.00 -20.33
C HIS A 111 -0.20 4.78 -19.49
N SER A 112 -0.12 4.03 -18.40
CA SER A 112 -1.27 3.66 -17.56
C SER A 112 -1.44 4.62 -16.38
N ASN A 113 -2.70 4.95 -16.07
CA ASN A 113 -3.05 5.56 -14.79
C ASN A 113 -3.30 4.46 -13.77
N ILE A 114 -2.57 4.52 -12.66
CA ILE A 114 -2.64 3.55 -11.57
C ILE A 114 -3.24 4.26 -10.37
N TRP A 115 -4.20 3.60 -9.72
CA TRP A 115 -4.85 4.09 -8.51
C TRP A 115 -3.85 4.03 -7.38
N ARG A 116 -3.75 5.11 -6.60
CA ARG A 116 -2.90 5.12 -5.42
C ARG A 116 -3.67 5.63 -4.21
N PHE A 117 -3.65 4.80 -3.18
CA PHE A 117 -4.19 5.05 -1.87
C PHE A 117 -3.06 5.46 -0.96
N VAL A 118 -3.22 6.58 -0.27
CA VAL A 118 -2.22 7.17 0.63
C VAL A 118 -2.86 7.37 1.98
N HIS A 119 -2.13 7.05 3.04
CA HIS A 119 -2.52 7.37 4.40
C HIS A 119 -1.53 8.38 5.01
N PRO A 120 -1.96 9.37 5.82
CA PRO A 120 -1.10 10.35 6.48
C PRO A 120 0.05 9.77 7.33
N ALA A 121 -0.07 8.51 7.76
CA ALA A 121 1.03 7.80 8.42
C ALA A 121 2.19 7.43 7.48
N GLY A 122 2.02 7.61 6.17
CA GLY A 122 3.00 7.27 5.13
C GLY A 122 2.77 5.92 4.47
N ILE A 123 1.67 5.22 4.78
CA ILE A 123 1.28 3.98 4.10
C ILE A 123 0.83 4.31 2.68
N ARG A 124 1.25 3.50 1.71
CA ARG A 124 0.90 3.68 0.29
C ARG A 124 0.54 2.36 -0.34
N PHE A 125 -0.57 2.32 -1.06
CA PHE A 125 -0.97 1.18 -1.86
C PHE A 125 -1.24 1.66 -3.28
N ALA A 126 -0.69 0.99 -4.28
CA ALA A 126 -0.97 1.27 -5.68
C ALA A 126 -1.49 0.02 -6.37
N ALA A 127 -2.48 0.18 -7.24
CA ALA A 127 -3.14 -0.91 -7.93
C ALA A 127 -3.66 -0.51 -9.30
N THR A 128 -3.62 -1.45 -10.24
CA THR A 128 -4.32 -1.32 -11.51
C THR A 128 -5.84 -1.32 -11.28
N GLU A 129 -6.61 -0.74 -12.21
CA GLU A 129 -8.08 -0.69 -12.12
C GLU A 129 -8.69 -2.09 -11.93
N GLY A 130 -8.17 -3.10 -12.64
CA GLY A 130 -8.61 -4.49 -12.51
C GLY A 130 -8.38 -5.07 -11.12
N VAL A 131 -7.40 -4.59 -10.36
CA VAL A 131 -7.17 -5.00 -8.96
C VAL A 131 -8.06 -4.22 -8.00
N VAL A 132 -8.35 -2.95 -8.30
CA VAL A 132 -9.22 -2.10 -7.46
C VAL A 132 -10.67 -2.58 -7.47
N TYR A 133 -11.18 -2.92 -8.64
CA TYR A 133 -12.58 -3.34 -8.85
C TYR A 133 -12.76 -4.83 -9.11
N GLY A 134 -11.67 -5.59 -9.28
CA GLY A 134 -11.74 -7.01 -9.61
C GLY A 134 -12.46 -7.82 -8.53
N GLU A 135 -13.32 -8.73 -8.99
CA GLU A 135 -14.06 -9.67 -8.14
C GLU A 135 -13.23 -10.92 -7.78
N GLU A 136 -13.34 -11.27 -6.50
CA GLU A 136 -13.25 -12.60 -5.86
C GLU A 136 -12.37 -13.69 -6.50
N VAL A 137 -11.25 -14.00 -5.83
CA VAL A 137 -10.76 -15.39 -5.86
C VAL A 137 -11.79 -16.23 -5.10
N ALA A 138 -12.65 -16.92 -5.85
CA ALA A 138 -13.48 -18.01 -5.33
C ALA A 138 -12.57 -19.11 -4.74
N PRO A 139 -13.05 -19.86 -3.73
CA PRO A 139 -12.27 -20.92 -3.05
C PRO A 139 -11.77 -22.03 -4.00
#